data_AF-A0A0L0D900-F1
#
_entry.id   AF-A0A0L0D900-F1
#
_cell.length_a   1.000
_cell.length_b   1.000
_cell.length_c   1.000
_cell.angle_alpha   90.00
_cell.angle_beta   90.00
_cell.angle_gamma   90.00
#
_symmetry.space_group_name_H-M   'P 1'
#
loop_
_entity.id
_entity.type
_entity.pdbx_description
1 polymer ?
#
loop_
_entity_poly.entity_id
_entity_poly.type
_entity_poly.pdbx_seq_one_letter_code
_entity_poly.pdbx_strand_id
1 'polypeptide(L)'
;MALPSHNIRIVSFNVLASEYSRFNTDSGSHESDTAATERWQRIADLLAGDLAADVIALLEATLPFVRFLATVGGSDPDAVAENAVFSISIGQTSYCAAVALRRGKPDGAALLWKADVLDLVDESTYGIIPVHFTAATRTPRMALVGLFTVAHAPADAGILAIAATHLEGNPRRSDVRAAQLVELASAMHNAAIALHPTDAEDKTTFVIAGDFNHSLARIDGLDAALAPLGLTRLTGDDIAITFTQHNSRSDSGPIQKTIDHMPARRLATGSRRPRRPLPRSLAV
;
A
#
# COMPACT_ATOMS: atom_id res chain seq x y z
N MET A 1 -19.96 -23.73 14.26
CA MET A 1 -18.84 -23.97 13.32
C MET A 1 -18.11 -22.66 13.18
N ALA A 2 -16.79 -22.61 13.43
CA ALA A 2 -16.01 -21.39 13.22
C ALA A 2 -15.88 -21.13 11.71
N LEU A 3 -16.15 -19.90 11.27
CA LEU A 3 -15.88 -19.49 9.90
C LEU A 3 -14.38 -19.62 9.62
N PRO A 4 -13.94 -20.01 8.41
CA PRO A 4 -12.54 -20.00 8.05
C PRO A 4 -12.00 -18.57 8.19
N SER A 5 -10.95 -18.38 8.99
CA SER A 5 -10.23 -17.09 9.03
C SER A 5 -9.55 -16.88 7.67
N HIS A 6 -10.04 -15.91 6.90
CA HIS A 6 -9.41 -15.54 5.64
C HIS A 6 -8.22 -14.63 5.97
N ASN A 7 -7.02 -15.20 5.93
CA ASN A 7 -5.78 -14.43 6.11
C ASN A 7 -5.45 -13.72 4.82
N ILE A 8 -5.61 -12.39 4.80
CA ILE A 8 -5.28 -11.56 3.64
C ILE A 8 -3.86 -11.03 3.82
N ARG A 9 -2.97 -11.37 2.90
CA ARG A 9 -1.58 -10.91 2.91
C ARG A 9 -1.42 -9.67 2.02
N ILE A 10 -1.00 -8.58 2.65
CA ILE A 10 -0.81 -7.28 1.98
C ILE A 10 0.68 -6.98 1.94
N VAL A 11 1.22 -6.73 0.75
CA VAL A 11 2.61 -6.31 0.55
C VAL A 11 2.62 -4.85 0.13
N SER A 12 3.45 -4.04 0.76
CA SER A 12 3.72 -2.66 0.33
C SER A 12 5.14 -2.51 -0.17
N PHE A 13 5.32 -1.86 -1.33
CA PHE A 13 6.62 -1.71 -1.95
C PHE A 13 6.79 -0.32 -2.56
N ASN A 14 7.82 0.41 -2.15
CA ASN A 14 8.25 1.62 -2.84
C ASN A 14 9.18 1.22 -4.00
N VAL A 15 8.73 1.45 -5.23
CA VAL A 15 9.44 1.06 -6.46
C VAL A 15 10.70 1.89 -6.67
N LEU A 16 10.78 3.10 -6.11
CA LEU A 16 11.74 4.16 -6.42
C LEU A 16 11.58 4.61 -7.88
N ALA A 17 10.78 5.63 -8.16
CA ALA A 17 10.61 6.07 -9.55
C ALA A 17 11.97 6.48 -10.15
N SER A 18 12.20 6.18 -11.43
CA SER A 18 13.52 6.37 -12.06
C SER A 18 13.95 7.85 -12.06
N GLU A 19 13.01 8.79 -11.93
CA GLU A 19 13.25 10.21 -11.75
C GLU A 19 13.94 10.55 -10.41
N TYR A 20 13.79 9.68 -9.40
CA TYR A 20 14.35 9.83 -8.05
C TYR A 20 15.60 8.98 -7.79
N SER A 21 15.97 8.11 -8.74
CA SER A 21 17.19 7.29 -8.69
C SER A 21 18.48 8.10 -8.51
N ARG A 22 18.50 9.36 -8.97
CA ARG A 22 19.60 10.34 -8.85
C ARG A 22 20.05 10.57 -7.40
N PHE A 23 19.16 10.35 -6.43
CA PHE A 23 19.42 10.59 -5.01
C PHE A 23 19.97 9.36 -4.27
N ASN A 24 20.07 8.20 -4.94
CA ASN A 24 20.57 6.95 -4.38
C ASN A 24 21.85 6.44 -5.06
N THR A 25 22.31 7.08 -6.15
CA THR A 25 23.63 6.84 -6.71
C THR A 25 24.62 7.82 -6.09
N ASP A 26 25.72 7.33 -5.52
CA ASP A 26 26.79 8.16 -4.94
C ASP A 26 27.41 9.16 -5.95
N SER A 27 27.09 9.01 -7.24
CA SER A 27 27.57 9.83 -8.36
C SER A 27 26.66 10.99 -8.76
N GLY A 28 25.43 11.10 -8.23
CA GLY A 28 24.47 12.15 -8.64
C GLY A 28 24.07 12.13 -10.12
N SER A 29 24.41 11.06 -10.84
CA SER A 29 24.13 10.88 -12.26
C SER A 29 22.72 10.33 -12.48
N HIS A 30 22.10 10.65 -13.64
CA HIS A 30 20.82 10.05 -14.04
C HIS A 30 20.99 8.53 -14.18
N GLU A 31 20.05 7.76 -13.63
CA GLU A 31 19.94 6.34 -13.95
C GLU A 31 19.70 6.21 -15.46
N SER A 32 20.54 5.41 -16.12
CA SER A 32 20.32 5.04 -17.52
C SER A 32 19.09 4.16 -17.64
N ASP A 33 18.41 4.18 -18.78
CA ASP A 33 17.25 3.31 -19.06
C ASP A 33 17.55 1.82 -18.84
N THR A 34 18.77 1.37 -19.16
CA THR A 34 19.23 -0.01 -18.90
C THR A 34 19.22 -0.33 -17.41
N ALA A 35 19.83 0.52 -16.58
CA ALA A 35 19.86 0.34 -15.12
C ALA A 35 18.47 0.39 -14.49
N ALA A 36 17.58 1.26 -14.99
CA ALA A 36 16.18 1.31 -14.55
C ALA A 36 15.45 0.00 -14.89
N THR A 37 15.62 -0.51 -16.10
CA THR A 37 15.00 -1.77 -16.55
C THR A 37 15.52 -2.97 -15.75
N GLU A 38 16.83 -3.05 -15.48
CA GLU A 38 17.39 -4.10 -14.63
C GLU A 38 16.83 -4.06 -13.19
N ARG A 39 16.62 -2.85 -12.66
CA ARG A 39 15.99 -2.67 -11.35
C ARG A 39 14.53 -3.10 -11.37
N TRP A 40 13.79 -2.74 -12.42
CA TRP A 40 12.40 -3.17 -12.61
C TRP A 40 12.30 -4.69 -12.72
N GLN A 41 13.22 -5.36 -13.42
CA GLN A 41 13.28 -6.81 -13.48
C GLN A 41 13.47 -7.43 -12.09
N ARG A 42 14.43 -6.93 -11.30
CA ARG A 42 14.63 -7.42 -9.92
C ARG A 42 13.40 -7.24 -9.03
N ILE A 43 12.66 -6.15 -9.21
CA ILE A 43 11.41 -5.91 -8.49
C ILE A 43 10.34 -6.89 -8.98
N ALA A 44 10.20 -7.10 -10.29
CA ALA A 44 9.27 -8.08 -10.86
C ALA A 44 9.55 -9.50 -10.34
N ASP A 45 10.82 -9.93 -10.31
CA ASP A 45 11.22 -11.23 -9.78
C ASP A 45 10.90 -11.37 -8.29
N LEU A 46 11.10 -10.30 -7.51
CA LEU A 46 10.76 -10.27 -6.10
C LEU A 46 9.24 -10.40 -5.89
N LEU A 47 8.44 -9.66 -6.67
CA LEU A 47 6.97 -9.71 -6.61
C LEU A 47 6.42 -11.05 -7.08
N ALA A 48 7.07 -11.69 -8.06
CA ALA A 48 6.71 -13.01 -8.60
C ALA A 48 7.15 -14.18 -7.71
N GLY A 49 8.05 -13.96 -6.76
CA GLY A 49 8.56 -15.00 -5.85
C GLY A 49 7.57 -15.40 -4.74
N ASP A 50 8.08 -15.99 -3.67
CA ASP A 50 7.29 -16.56 -2.57
C ASP A 50 6.64 -15.51 -1.63
N LEU A 51 6.36 -14.30 -2.10
CA LEU A 51 5.65 -13.30 -1.32
C LEU A 51 4.20 -13.70 -1.06
N ALA A 52 3.60 -14.57 -1.89
CA ALA A 52 2.22 -15.06 -1.75
C ALA A 52 1.23 -13.93 -1.39
N ALA A 53 1.40 -12.75 -2.00
CA ALA A 53 0.63 -11.56 -1.68
C ALA A 53 -0.76 -11.64 -2.33
N ASP A 54 -1.79 -11.36 -1.55
CA ASP A 54 -3.16 -11.22 -2.07
C ASP A 54 -3.42 -9.79 -2.54
N VAL A 55 -2.72 -8.83 -1.93
CA VAL A 55 -2.73 -7.42 -2.33
C VAL A 55 -1.31 -6.88 -2.38
N ILE A 56 -0.99 -6.13 -3.43
CA ILE A 56 0.29 -5.42 -3.59
C ILE A 56 0.00 -3.93 -3.73
N ALA A 57 0.51 -3.14 -2.79
CA ALA A 57 0.49 -1.68 -2.80
C ALA A 57 1.84 -1.14 -3.29
N LEU A 58 1.89 -0.69 -4.54
CA LEU A 58 3.08 -0.10 -5.15
C LEU A 58 3.08 1.41 -4.98
N LEU A 59 4.21 1.96 -4.56
CA LEU A 59 4.43 3.39 -4.35
C LEU A 59 5.52 3.88 -5.28
N GLU A 60 5.48 5.17 -5.64
CA GLU A 60 6.31 5.72 -6.71
C GLU A 60 6.15 4.91 -8.01
N ALA A 61 4.96 4.35 -8.22
CA ALA A 61 4.64 3.55 -9.39
C ALA A 61 4.43 4.49 -10.57
N THR A 62 5.17 4.27 -11.65
CA THR A 62 5.00 4.97 -12.91
C THR A 62 4.22 4.09 -13.89
N LEU A 63 3.49 4.69 -14.83
CA LEU A 63 2.83 3.92 -15.90
C LEU A 63 3.81 3.04 -16.68
N PRO A 64 5.01 3.51 -17.09
CA PRO A 64 6.02 2.66 -17.71
C PRO A 64 6.40 1.43 -16.88
N PHE A 65 6.57 1.57 -15.55
CA PHE A 65 6.88 0.44 -14.69
C PHE A 65 5.74 -0.57 -14.63
N VAL A 66 4.49 -0.12 -14.50
CA VAL A 66 3.33 -1.03 -14.45
C VAL A 66 3.13 -1.76 -15.79
N ARG A 67 3.37 -1.07 -16.92
CA ARG A 67 3.41 -1.69 -18.26
C ARG A 67 4.53 -2.70 -18.42
N PHE A 68 5.69 -2.42 -17.85
CA PHE A 68 6.78 -3.37 -17.79
C PHE A 68 6.37 -4.64 -17.02
N LEU A 69 5.74 -4.49 -15.84
CA LEU A 69 5.20 -5.63 -15.08
C LEU A 69 4.21 -6.46 -15.91
N ALA A 70 3.29 -5.80 -16.64
CA ALA A 70 2.36 -6.49 -17.52
C ALA A 70 3.08 -7.28 -18.61
N THR A 71 4.10 -6.68 -19.23
CA THR A 71 4.90 -7.32 -20.29
C THR A 71 5.61 -8.56 -19.78
N VAL A 72 6.32 -8.47 -18.65
CA VAL A 72 7.08 -9.62 -18.11
C VAL A 72 6.19 -10.72 -17.54
N GLY A 73 4.97 -10.38 -17.12
CA GLY A 73 3.95 -11.34 -16.72
C GLY A 73 3.15 -11.93 -17.88
N GLY A 74 3.37 -11.51 -19.12
CA GLY A 74 2.63 -12.00 -20.29
C GLY A 74 1.21 -11.44 -20.44
N SER A 75 0.92 -10.30 -19.79
CA SER A 75 -0.31 -9.52 -19.98
C SER A 75 -0.13 -8.43 -21.03
N ASP A 76 -1.24 -7.89 -21.53
CA ASP A 76 -1.23 -6.80 -22.51
C ASP A 76 -0.82 -5.47 -21.84
N PRO A 77 0.36 -4.88 -22.17
CA PRO A 77 0.77 -3.60 -21.59
C PRO A 77 -0.10 -2.42 -22.08
N ASP A 78 -0.81 -2.54 -23.19
CA ASP A 78 -1.66 -1.47 -23.71
C ASP A 78 -2.99 -1.35 -22.94
N ALA A 79 -3.39 -2.42 -22.22
CA ALA A 79 -4.50 -2.38 -21.29
C ALA A 79 -4.22 -1.55 -20.02
N VAL A 80 -2.95 -1.23 -19.73
CA VAL A 80 -2.56 -0.43 -18.57
C VAL A 80 -2.87 1.05 -18.82
N ALA A 81 -3.93 1.51 -18.16
CA ALA A 81 -4.40 2.89 -18.19
C ALA A 81 -4.53 3.47 -16.78
N GLU A 82 -4.25 4.76 -16.65
CA GLU A 82 -4.45 5.50 -15.40
C GLU A 82 -5.95 5.62 -15.08
N ASN A 83 -6.31 5.46 -13.81
CA ASN A 83 -7.68 5.54 -13.30
C ASN A 83 -8.65 4.52 -13.93
N ALA A 84 -8.13 3.42 -14.48
CA ALA A 84 -8.89 2.28 -14.95
C ALA A 84 -8.49 1.02 -14.19
N VAL A 85 -9.43 0.07 -14.08
CA VAL A 85 -9.16 -1.28 -13.60
C VAL A 85 -8.78 -2.15 -14.80
N PHE A 86 -7.70 -2.92 -14.66
CA PHE A 86 -7.22 -3.84 -15.69
C PHE A 86 -6.65 -5.12 -15.06
N SER A 87 -6.56 -6.19 -15.84
CA SER A 87 -5.88 -7.41 -15.41
C SER A 87 -4.38 -7.33 -15.69
N ILE A 88 -3.58 -7.83 -14.76
CA ILE A 88 -2.13 -7.92 -14.87
C ILE A 88 -1.65 -9.22 -14.23
N SER A 89 -0.71 -9.89 -14.89
CA SER A 89 -0.03 -11.05 -14.33
C SER A 89 1.34 -10.64 -13.81
N ILE A 90 1.75 -11.21 -12.67
CA ILE A 90 3.11 -11.12 -12.15
C ILE A 90 3.56 -12.54 -11.85
N GLY A 91 4.59 -13.02 -12.57
CA GLY A 91 4.99 -14.43 -12.51
C GLY A 91 3.88 -15.34 -13.02
N GLN A 92 3.38 -16.23 -12.15
CA GLN A 92 2.27 -17.16 -12.44
C GLN A 92 0.94 -16.71 -11.82
N THR A 93 0.90 -15.55 -11.16
CA THR A 93 -0.29 -15.07 -10.45
C THR A 93 -0.94 -13.94 -11.23
N SER A 94 -2.25 -14.04 -11.42
CA SER A 94 -3.07 -12.98 -12.02
C SER A 94 -3.66 -12.08 -10.94
N TYR A 95 -3.65 -10.78 -11.22
CA TYR A 95 -4.19 -9.73 -10.37
C TYR A 95 -5.14 -8.86 -11.20
N CYS A 96 -6.16 -8.31 -10.55
CA CYS A 96 -6.75 -7.05 -10.97
C CYS A 96 -5.86 -5.91 -10.46
N ALA A 97 -5.86 -4.78 -11.16
CA ALA A 97 -4.99 -3.67 -10.84
C ALA A 97 -5.60 -2.32 -11.20
N ALA A 98 -5.22 -1.31 -10.43
CA ALA A 98 -5.50 0.09 -10.71
C ALA A 98 -4.28 0.95 -10.40
N VAL A 99 -4.06 2.01 -11.18
CA VAL A 99 -2.95 2.95 -11.01
C VAL A 99 -3.46 4.39 -11.13
N ALA A 100 -2.97 5.26 -10.26
CA ALA A 100 -3.27 6.69 -10.29
C ALA A 100 -1.98 7.48 -10.04
N LEU A 101 -1.78 8.56 -10.80
CA LEU A 101 -0.57 9.37 -10.72
C LEU A 101 -0.78 10.60 -9.84
N ARG A 102 0.31 11.09 -9.26
CA ARG A 102 0.30 12.36 -8.52
C ARG A 102 0.11 13.51 -9.51
N ARG A 103 -0.66 14.52 -9.10
CA ARG A 103 -0.90 15.72 -9.93
C ARG A 103 0.42 16.36 -10.38
N GLY A 104 0.63 16.43 -11.69
CA GLY A 104 1.82 17.03 -12.30
C GLY A 104 3.12 16.26 -12.06
N LYS A 105 3.06 14.96 -11.77
CA LYS A 105 4.23 14.08 -11.58
C LYS A 105 4.06 12.77 -12.38
N PRO A 106 5.17 12.13 -12.76
CA PRO A 106 5.15 10.90 -13.58
C PRO A 106 4.84 9.62 -12.78
N ASP A 107 4.79 9.72 -11.45
CA ASP A 107 4.60 8.60 -10.53
C ASP A 107 3.41 8.83 -9.58
N GLY A 108 2.90 7.73 -9.02
CA GLY A 108 1.91 7.77 -7.96
C GLY A 108 1.83 6.44 -7.21
N ALA A 109 0.65 5.86 -7.18
CA ALA A 109 0.40 4.60 -6.49
C ALA A 109 -0.36 3.63 -7.39
N ALA A 110 -0.09 2.34 -7.21
CA ALA A 110 -0.87 1.27 -7.80
C ALA A 110 -1.31 0.28 -6.72
N LEU A 111 -2.51 -0.26 -6.87
CA LEU A 111 -3.04 -1.36 -6.08
C LEU A 111 -3.27 -2.54 -7.03
N LEU A 112 -2.73 -3.70 -6.67
CA LEU A 112 -2.98 -4.97 -7.34
C LEU A 112 -3.63 -5.90 -6.33
N TRP A 113 -4.67 -6.64 -6.72
CA TRP A 113 -5.36 -7.57 -5.84
C TRP A 113 -5.80 -8.83 -6.60
N LYS A 114 -5.82 -9.96 -5.90
CA LYS A 114 -6.33 -11.22 -6.42
C LYS A 114 -7.85 -11.21 -6.45
N ALA A 115 -8.44 -11.37 -7.64
CA ALA A 115 -9.90 -11.38 -7.82
C ALA A 115 -10.59 -12.60 -7.19
N ASP A 116 -9.86 -13.70 -6.96
CA ASP A 116 -10.36 -14.87 -6.22
C ASP A 116 -10.30 -14.69 -4.69
N VAL A 117 -9.73 -13.57 -4.21
CA VAL A 117 -9.64 -13.23 -2.77
C VAL A 117 -10.45 -11.98 -2.42
N LEU A 118 -10.46 -10.96 -3.29
CA LEU A 118 -11.11 -9.68 -3.07
C LEU A 118 -11.94 -9.26 -4.27
N ASP A 119 -13.21 -8.94 -4.02
CA ASP A 119 -14.13 -8.35 -4.99
C ASP A 119 -14.19 -6.84 -4.76
N LEU A 120 -14.09 -6.04 -5.83
CA LEU A 120 -14.20 -4.59 -5.74
C LEU A 120 -15.67 -4.18 -5.53
N VAL A 121 -15.95 -3.32 -4.55
CA VAL A 121 -17.34 -3.02 -4.10
C VAL A 121 -18.21 -2.36 -5.17
N ASP A 122 -17.61 -1.61 -6.11
CA ASP A 122 -18.29 -1.10 -7.32
C ASP A 122 -17.27 -0.55 -8.32
N GLU A 123 -17.06 -1.24 -9.44
CA GLU A 123 -16.13 -0.82 -10.51
C GLU A 123 -16.52 0.50 -11.19
N SER A 124 -17.79 0.90 -11.12
CA SER A 124 -18.34 1.98 -11.95
C SER A 124 -18.18 3.38 -11.35
N THR A 125 -18.09 3.51 -10.02
CA THR A 125 -18.20 4.83 -9.39
C THR A 125 -17.31 5.05 -8.15
N TYR A 126 -17.05 4.03 -7.32
CA TYR A 126 -16.42 4.25 -5.99
C TYR A 126 -15.40 3.20 -5.54
N GLY A 127 -15.20 2.12 -6.29
CA GLY A 127 -14.31 1.02 -5.88
C GLY A 127 -12.85 1.45 -5.78
N ILE A 128 -12.39 2.32 -6.68
CA ILE A 128 -11.03 2.88 -6.69
C ILE A 128 -11.08 4.40 -6.57
N ILE A 129 -10.42 4.95 -5.57
CA ILE A 129 -10.49 6.38 -5.23
C ILE A 129 -9.08 6.98 -5.13
N PRO A 130 -8.68 7.87 -6.05
CA PRO A 130 -7.47 8.66 -5.90
C PRO A 130 -7.72 9.80 -4.90
N VAL A 131 -6.95 9.80 -3.81
CA VAL A 131 -6.96 10.86 -2.79
C VAL A 131 -5.75 11.75 -2.99
N HIS A 132 -5.97 13.00 -3.39
CA HIS A 132 -4.92 14.01 -3.48
C HIS A 132 -4.95 14.89 -2.23
N PHE A 133 -3.88 14.86 -1.44
CA PHE A 133 -3.85 15.58 -0.17
C PHE A 133 -3.88 17.09 -0.35
N THR A 134 -4.75 17.74 0.41
CA THR A 134 -4.97 19.19 0.45
C THR A 134 -4.17 19.86 1.57
N ALA A 135 -3.67 19.09 2.54
CA ALA A 135 -2.73 19.57 3.55
C ALA A 135 -1.61 20.42 2.90
N ALA A 136 -1.21 21.53 3.55
CA ALA A 136 -0.29 22.57 3.07
C ALA A 136 1.10 22.04 2.67
N THR A 137 1.11 21.31 1.56
CA THR A 137 2.23 20.58 1.01
C THR A 137 2.62 21.34 -0.24
N ARG A 138 3.90 21.72 -0.32
CA ARG A 138 4.46 22.26 -1.55
C ARG A 138 4.64 21.18 -2.62
N THR A 139 4.54 19.91 -2.21
CA THR A 139 4.73 18.75 -3.07
C THR A 139 3.41 17.99 -3.22
N PRO A 140 2.97 17.67 -4.45
CA PRO A 140 1.80 16.84 -4.67
C PRO A 140 2.07 15.45 -4.08
N ARG A 141 1.22 15.03 -3.14
CA ARG A 141 1.22 13.71 -2.50
C ARG A 141 -0.16 13.10 -2.69
N MET A 142 -0.24 11.77 -2.65
CA MET A 142 -1.50 11.08 -2.88
C MET A 142 -1.60 9.74 -2.15
N ALA A 143 -2.80 9.20 -2.14
CA ALA A 143 -3.07 7.79 -1.90
C ALA A 143 -4.02 7.24 -2.96
N LEU A 144 -3.94 5.95 -3.24
CA LEU A 144 -4.95 5.22 -4.01
C LEU A 144 -5.68 4.30 -3.04
N VAL A 145 -7.00 4.42 -2.95
CA VAL A 145 -7.84 3.61 -2.07
C VAL A 145 -8.62 2.62 -2.92
N GLY A 146 -8.66 1.36 -2.49
CA GLY A 146 -9.57 0.34 -2.99
C GLY A 146 -10.55 -0.08 -1.90
N LEU A 147 -11.83 -0.22 -2.25
CA LEU A 147 -12.88 -0.72 -1.37
C LEU A 147 -13.29 -2.12 -1.83
N PHE A 148 -13.17 -3.10 -0.94
CA PHE A 148 -13.33 -4.51 -1.26
C PHE A 148 -14.33 -5.22 -0.35
N THR A 149 -15.01 -6.24 -0.87
CA THR A 149 -15.53 -7.35 -0.07
C THR A 149 -14.57 -8.54 -0.18
N VAL A 150 -14.54 -9.38 0.85
CA VAL A 150 -13.75 -10.62 0.80
C VAL A 150 -14.52 -11.65 -0.02
N ALA A 151 -13.90 -12.17 -1.07
CA ALA A 151 -14.52 -13.15 -1.95
C ALA A 151 -14.96 -14.37 -1.13
N HIS A 152 -16.16 -14.87 -1.42
CA HIS A 152 -16.78 -16.00 -0.72
C HIS A 152 -17.02 -15.80 0.79
N ALA A 153 -16.81 -14.60 1.33
CA ALA A 153 -17.20 -14.30 2.69
C ALA A 153 -18.73 -14.13 2.81
N PRO A 154 -19.30 -14.36 4.01
CA PRO A 154 -20.71 -14.05 4.27
C PRO A 154 -21.07 -12.61 3.89
N ALA A 155 -22.31 -12.37 3.48
CA ALA A 155 -22.77 -11.03 3.06
C ALA A 155 -22.65 -9.95 4.16
N ASP A 156 -22.49 -10.35 5.41
CA ASP A 156 -22.29 -9.49 6.57
C ASP A 156 -20.81 -9.32 6.97
N ALA A 157 -19.84 -9.84 6.20
CA ALA A 157 -18.41 -9.74 6.48
C ALA A 157 -17.82 -8.32 6.40
N GLY A 158 -18.60 -7.36 5.88
CA GLY A 158 -18.24 -5.94 5.86
C GLY A 158 -17.29 -5.56 4.72
N ILE A 159 -16.84 -4.31 4.75
CA ILE A 159 -15.95 -3.72 3.75
C ILE A 159 -14.51 -3.77 4.25
N LEU A 160 -13.59 -4.13 3.37
CA LEU A 160 -12.16 -3.94 3.54
C LEU A 160 -11.68 -2.78 2.67
N ALA A 161 -11.35 -1.66 3.29
CA ALA A 161 -10.77 -0.50 2.61
C ALA A 161 -9.24 -0.57 2.71
N ILE A 162 -8.54 -0.59 1.58
CA ILE A 162 -7.08 -0.66 1.52
C ILE A 162 -6.54 0.55 0.78
N ALA A 163 -5.62 1.29 1.37
CA ALA A 163 -4.94 2.40 0.75
C ALA A 163 -3.47 2.10 0.47
N ALA A 164 -2.99 2.47 -0.72
CA ALA A 164 -1.56 2.61 -1.04
C ALA A 164 -1.17 4.09 -0.94
N THR A 165 -0.20 4.46 -0.10
CA THR A 165 0.20 5.86 0.05
C THR A 165 1.70 6.08 0.25
N HIS A 166 2.19 7.25 -0.16
CA HIS A 166 3.54 7.74 0.13
C HIS A 166 3.45 9.17 0.67
N LEU A 167 3.68 9.33 1.97
CA LEU A 167 3.50 10.58 2.71
C LEU A 167 4.65 11.58 2.51
N GLU A 168 4.53 12.75 3.15
CA GLU A 168 5.55 13.80 3.17
C GLU A 168 6.94 13.29 3.61
N GLY A 169 7.91 13.43 2.69
CA GLY A 169 9.28 12.93 2.84
C GLY A 169 10.23 13.82 3.62
N ASN A 170 9.88 15.09 3.88
CA ASN A 170 10.71 15.93 4.74
C ASN A 170 10.61 15.42 6.20
N PRO A 171 11.70 14.91 6.82
CA PRO A 171 11.64 14.31 8.15
C PRO A 171 11.15 15.29 9.23
N ARG A 172 11.33 16.61 9.01
CA ARG A 172 10.90 17.66 9.95
C ARG A 172 9.41 18.00 9.90
N ARG A 173 8.66 17.46 8.93
CA ARG A 173 7.24 17.77 8.70
C ARG A 173 6.31 16.65 9.20
N SER A 174 6.44 16.29 10.48
CA SER A 174 5.55 15.30 11.13
C SER A 174 4.10 15.78 11.19
N ASP A 175 3.90 17.10 11.37
CA ASP A 175 2.61 17.80 11.31
C ASP A 175 1.85 17.50 10.02
N VAL A 176 2.55 17.57 8.89
CA VAL A 176 1.97 17.31 7.57
C VAL A 176 1.61 15.84 7.40
N ARG A 177 2.48 14.93 7.82
CA ARG A 177 2.21 13.49 7.73
C ARG A 177 0.98 13.12 8.56
N ALA A 178 0.84 13.67 9.76
CA ALA A 178 -0.35 13.47 10.59
C ALA A 178 -1.61 13.99 9.90
N ALA A 179 -1.57 15.21 9.35
CA ALA A 179 -2.70 15.78 8.61
C ALA A 179 -3.07 14.95 7.36
N GLN A 180 -2.09 14.45 6.62
CA GLN A 180 -2.31 13.57 5.46
C GLN A 180 -2.95 12.24 5.86
N LEU A 181 -2.54 11.65 6.98
CA LEU A 181 -3.15 10.42 7.50
C LEU A 181 -4.60 10.63 7.92
N VAL A 182 -4.89 11.75 8.60
CA VAL A 182 -6.26 12.11 8.97
C VAL A 182 -7.11 12.33 7.72
N GLU A 183 -6.61 13.09 6.75
CA GLU A 183 -7.29 13.32 5.47
C GLU A 183 -7.57 12.00 4.72
N LEU A 184 -6.59 11.09 4.69
CA LEU A 184 -6.76 9.76 4.09
C LEU A 184 -7.81 8.93 4.84
N ALA A 185 -7.71 8.86 6.16
CA ALA A 185 -8.64 8.10 6.99
C ALA A 185 -10.07 8.63 6.86
N SER A 186 -10.26 9.96 6.86
CA SER A 186 -11.56 10.59 6.62
C SER A 186 -12.09 10.29 5.22
N ALA A 187 -11.25 10.32 4.19
CA ALA A 187 -11.66 10.00 2.82
C ALA A 187 -12.11 8.53 2.70
N MET A 188 -11.36 7.59 3.27
CA MET A 188 -11.73 6.17 3.29
C MET A 188 -13.03 5.94 4.06
N HIS A 189 -13.17 6.55 5.23
CA HIS A 189 -14.36 6.43 6.08
C HIS A 189 -15.61 6.98 5.40
N ASN A 190 -15.53 8.19 4.83
CA ASN A 190 -16.65 8.79 4.10
C ASN A 190 -17.05 7.96 2.88
N ALA A 191 -16.09 7.37 2.17
CA ALA A 191 -16.38 6.51 1.03
C ALA A 191 -17.06 5.20 1.46
N ALA A 192 -16.62 4.59 2.57
CA ALA A 192 -17.26 3.40 3.13
C ALA A 192 -18.70 3.70 3.60
N ILE A 193 -18.93 4.83 4.28
CA ILE A 193 -20.28 5.27 4.68
C ILE A 193 -21.18 5.53 3.48
N ALA A 194 -20.66 6.18 2.44
CA ALA A 194 -21.45 6.47 1.25
C ALA A 194 -21.99 5.19 0.57
N LEU A 195 -21.22 4.10 0.61
CA LEU A 195 -21.62 2.81 0.05
C LEU A 195 -22.54 2.01 0.98
N HIS A 196 -22.33 2.09 2.29
CA HIS A 196 -23.12 1.34 3.27
C HIS A 196 -23.54 2.21 4.47
N PRO A 197 -24.50 3.15 4.31
CA PRO A 197 -24.84 4.13 5.34
C PRO A 197 -25.30 3.52 6.68
N THR A 198 -25.81 2.28 6.66
CA THR A 198 -26.34 1.55 7.83
C THR A 198 -25.40 0.48 8.39
N ASP A 199 -24.38 0.04 7.64
CA ASP A 199 -23.45 -1.04 8.04
C ASP A 199 -21.98 -0.57 8.17
N ALA A 200 -21.64 0.61 7.65
CA ALA A 200 -20.25 1.06 7.52
C ALA A 200 -19.54 1.34 8.85
N GLU A 201 -20.28 1.71 9.91
CA GLU A 201 -19.67 2.13 11.18
C GLU A 201 -19.13 0.97 12.04
N ASP A 202 -19.68 -0.25 11.90
CA ASP A 202 -19.29 -1.38 12.75
C ASP A 202 -18.56 -2.52 12.01
N LYS A 203 -18.57 -2.51 10.66
CA LYS A 203 -18.08 -3.64 9.84
C LYS A 203 -16.97 -3.27 8.86
N THR A 204 -16.57 -2.00 8.79
CA THR A 204 -15.48 -1.59 7.89
C THR A 204 -14.12 -1.76 8.56
N THR A 205 -13.21 -2.44 7.87
CA THR A 205 -11.81 -2.48 8.27
C THR A 205 -10.97 -1.63 7.33
N PHE A 206 -10.15 -0.74 7.89
CA PHE A 206 -9.26 0.13 7.12
C PHE A 206 -7.81 -0.34 7.25
N VAL A 207 -7.12 -0.43 6.12
CA VAL A 207 -5.68 -0.71 6.05
C VAL A 207 -5.02 0.39 5.24
N ILE A 208 -4.08 1.10 5.83
CA ILE A 208 -3.22 2.04 5.11
C ILE A 208 -1.84 1.39 5.01
N ALA A 209 -1.46 1.03 3.79
CA ALA A 209 -0.18 0.42 3.45
C ALA A 209 0.66 1.43 2.67
N GLY A 210 1.91 1.65 3.08
CA GLY A 210 2.64 2.75 2.48
C GLY A 210 4.04 3.02 3.00
N ASP A 211 4.66 4.03 2.41
CA ASP A 211 5.88 4.66 2.88
C ASP A 211 5.49 5.92 3.66
N PHE A 212 5.51 5.79 4.98
CA PHE A 212 5.15 6.88 5.89
C PHE A 212 6.29 7.89 6.08
N ASN A 213 7.47 7.66 5.49
CA ASN A 213 8.69 8.46 5.70
C ASN A 213 9.05 8.69 7.17
N HIS A 214 8.57 7.82 8.05
CA HIS A 214 8.73 7.94 9.49
C HIS A 214 8.44 6.62 10.19
N SER A 215 9.03 6.41 11.36
CA SER A 215 8.57 5.35 12.26
C SER A 215 7.22 5.74 12.86
N LEU A 216 6.24 4.84 12.77
CA LEU A 216 4.86 5.05 13.22
C LEU A 216 4.74 5.15 14.75
N ALA A 217 5.80 4.83 15.50
CA ALA A 217 5.91 5.06 16.93
C ALA A 217 6.14 6.54 17.31
N ARG A 218 6.29 7.44 16.32
CA ARG A 218 6.69 8.84 16.53
C ARG A 218 5.84 9.86 15.76
N ILE A 219 4.61 9.51 15.35
CA ILE A 219 3.66 10.51 14.83
C ILE A 219 2.82 10.99 16.01
N ASP A 220 3.35 12.00 16.71
CA ASP A 220 2.70 12.58 17.88
C ASP A 220 1.30 13.11 17.52
N GLY A 221 0.31 12.77 18.34
CA GLY A 221 -1.08 13.25 18.19
C GLY A 221 -1.93 12.53 17.14
N LEU A 222 -1.40 11.51 16.45
CA LEU A 222 -2.16 10.76 15.44
C LEU A 222 -3.40 10.08 16.04
N ASP A 223 -3.27 9.36 17.15
CA ASP A 223 -4.40 8.66 17.78
C ASP A 223 -5.50 9.65 18.23
N ALA A 224 -5.10 10.80 18.78
CA ALA A 224 -6.03 11.86 19.17
C ALA A 224 -6.76 12.49 17.97
N ALA A 225 -6.08 12.59 16.82
CA ALA A 225 -6.67 13.12 15.59
C ALA A 225 -7.59 12.12 14.87
N LEU A 226 -7.41 10.82 15.13
CA LEU A 226 -8.24 9.73 14.58
C LEU A 226 -9.44 9.39 15.46
N ALA A 227 -9.36 9.65 16.76
CA ALA A 227 -10.44 9.39 17.71
C ALA A 227 -11.82 9.97 17.30
N PRO A 228 -11.92 11.19 16.72
CA PRO A 228 -13.20 11.72 16.22
C PRO A 228 -13.84 10.91 15.09
N LEU A 229 -13.05 10.09 14.40
CA LEU A 229 -13.51 9.18 13.33
C LEU A 229 -13.91 7.80 13.87
N GLY A 230 -13.86 7.59 15.20
CA GLY A 230 -14.07 6.28 15.82
C GLY A 230 -12.99 5.25 15.47
N LEU A 231 -11.89 5.67 14.84
CA LEU A 231 -10.83 4.79 14.37
C LEU A 231 -9.83 4.53 15.49
N THR A 232 -9.68 3.26 15.85
CA THR A 232 -8.65 2.81 16.79
C THR A 232 -7.55 2.12 16.02
N ARG A 233 -6.30 2.57 16.23
CA ARG A 233 -5.12 1.89 15.70
C ARG A 233 -4.99 0.52 16.39
N LEU A 234 -5.09 -0.56 15.62
CA LEU A 234 -4.95 -1.93 16.16
C LEU A 234 -3.49 -2.33 16.34
N THR A 235 -2.68 -2.03 15.33
CA THR A 235 -1.23 -2.27 15.27
C THR A 235 -0.63 -1.20 14.36
N GLY A 236 0.64 -0.89 14.56
CA GLY A 236 1.42 -0.25 13.51
C GLY A 236 2.89 -0.54 13.73
N ASP A 237 3.47 -1.22 12.76
CA ASP A 237 4.91 -1.34 12.54
C ASP A 237 5.37 -0.19 11.64
N ASP A 238 6.59 -0.16 11.13
CA ASP A 238 7.06 0.96 10.28
C ASP A 238 6.43 0.96 8.86
N ILE A 239 5.39 0.16 8.62
CA ILE A 239 5.11 -0.48 7.34
C ILE A 239 3.61 -0.43 6.97
N ALA A 240 2.72 -0.56 7.95
CA ALA A 240 1.30 -0.31 7.76
C ALA A 240 0.63 0.17 9.04
N ILE A 241 -0.51 0.84 8.84
CA ILE A 241 -1.43 1.15 9.93
C ILE A 241 -2.75 0.46 9.64
N THR A 242 -3.20 -0.37 10.58
CA THR A 242 -4.54 -0.94 10.55
C THR A 242 -5.42 -0.18 11.53
N PHE A 243 -6.57 0.27 11.06
CA PHE A 243 -7.61 0.86 11.89
C PHE A 243 -8.86 -0.02 11.85
N THR A 244 -9.49 -0.18 12.99
CA THR A 244 -10.89 -0.64 13.08
C THR A 244 -11.73 0.45 13.71
N GLN A 245 -12.97 0.54 13.25
CA GLN A 245 -14.00 1.29 13.95
C GLN A 245 -14.68 0.33 14.92
N HIS A 246 -14.62 0.61 16.23
CA HIS A 246 -15.27 -0.22 17.26
C HIS A 246 -16.29 0.62 18.02
N ASN A 247 -17.58 0.28 17.95
CA ASN A 247 -18.57 0.82 18.89
C ASN A 247 -19.43 -0.23 19.61
N SER A 248 -19.32 -1.53 19.31
CA SER A 248 -20.02 -2.55 20.11
C SER A 248 -19.31 -3.90 20.14
N ARG A 249 -19.51 -4.63 21.25
CA ARG A 249 -19.06 -6.02 21.47
C ARG A 249 -19.72 -6.93 20.42
N SER A 250 -19.07 -7.20 19.29
CA SER A 250 -19.49 -8.23 18.36
C SER A 250 -18.47 -9.38 18.34
N ASP A 251 -18.99 -10.61 18.48
CA ASP A 251 -18.23 -11.86 18.56
C ASP A 251 -17.67 -12.35 17.21
N SER A 252 -17.63 -11.50 16.17
CA SER A 252 -16.97 -11.78 14.90
C SER A 252 -15.48 -11.46 15.04
N GLY A 253 -14.66 -12.51 15.24
CA GLY A 253 -13.21 -12.36 15.45
C GLY A 253 -12.50 -11.54 14.37
N PRO A 254 -11.38 -10.87 14.70
CA PRO A 254 -10.66 -10.01 13.78
C PRO A 254 -10.15 -10.77 12.56
N ILE A 255 -10.28 -10.18 11.36
CA ILE A 255 -9.54 -10.61 10.17
C ILE A 255 -8.06 -10.59 10.54
N GLN A 256 -7.41 -11.75 10.60
CA GLN A 256 -5.97 -11.86 10.84
C GLN A 256 -5.24 -11.41 9.58
N LYS A 257 -4.34 -10.43 9.72
CA LYS A 257 -3.60 -9.80 8.62
C LYS A 257 -2.11 -9.95 8.86
N THR A 258 -1.38 -10.31 7.81
CA THR A 258 0.08 -10.25 7.79
C THR A 258 0.47 -9.19 6.77
N ILE A 259 1.23 -8.19 7.22
CA ILE A 259 1.64 -7.06 6.38
C ILE A 259 3.17 -7.05 6.30
N ASP A 260 3.69 -7.10 5.08
CA ASP A 260 5.13 -7.06 4.81
C ASP A 260 5.45 -5.80 3.98
N HIS A 261 6.51 -5.07 4.32
CA HIS A 261 7.03 -3.98 3.49
C HIS A 261 8.53 -4.08 3.30
N MET A 262 8.94 -3.82 2.07
CA MET A 262 10.34 -3.87 1.66
C MET A 262 10.75 -2.50 1.10
N PRO A 263 11.59 -1.74 1.80
CA PRO A 263 12.10 -0.49 1.28
C PRO A 263 13.12 -0.73 0.15
N ALA A 264 13.07 0.09 -0.90
CA ALA A 264 13.93 -0.02 -2.09
C ALA A 264 15.44 -0.11 -1.78
N ARG A 265 15.90 0.46 -0.65
CA ARG A 265 17.32 0.47 -0.23
C ARG A 265 17.94 -0.92 -0.07
N ARG A 266 17.16 -1.98 0.14
CA ARG A 266 17.70 -3.36 0.23
C ARG A 266 18.21 -3.93 -1.09
N LEU A 267 17.77 -3.40 -2.23
CA LEU A 267 18.17 -3.90 -3.56
C LEU A 267 19.43 -3.22 -4.13
N ALA A 268 19.79 -2.03 -3.63
CA ALA A 268 20.96 -1.27 -4.11
C ALA A 268 22.31 -1.80 -3.59
N THR A 269 22.30 -2.59 -2.51
CA THR A 269 23.53 -3.16 -1.93
C THR A 269 23.62 -4.64 -2.22
N GLY A 270 23.98 -4.98 -3.45
CA GLY A 270 24.39 -6.34 -3.87
C GLY A 270 25.69 -6.83 -3.20
N SER A 271 25.95 -6.49 -1.93
CA SER A 271 27.04 -7.06 -1.16
C SER A 271 26.51 -7.73 0.11
N ARG A 272 26.33 -9.05 0.03
CA ARG A 272 26.43 -9.90 1.22
C ARG A 272 27.85 -9.75 1.74
N ARG A 273 28.10 -8.79 2.65
CA ARG A 273 29.22 -8.95 3.57
C ARG A 273 28.83 -10.09 4.53
N PRO A 274 29.62 -11.17 4.62
CA PRO A 274 29.35 -12.21 5.60
C PRO A 274 29.35 -11.57 6.98
N ARG A 275 28.28 -11.80 7.76
CA ARG A 275 28.23 -11.44 9.17
C ARG A 275 29.40 -12.14 9.85
N ARG A 276 30.40 -11.38 10.30
CA ARG A 276 31.39 -11.90 11.26
C ARG A 276 30.61 -12.43 12.48
N PRO A 277 30.93 -13.63 13.00
CA PRO A 277 30.33 -14.09 14.23
C PRO A 277 30.73 -13.13 15.36
N LEU A 278 29.74 -12.74 16.18
CA LEU A 278 29.96 -11.99 17.41
C LEU A 278 30.86 -12.81 18.35
N PRO A 279 31.85 -12.19 19.02
CA PRO A 279 32.65 -12.89 20.02
C PRO A 279 31.75 -13.29 21.19
N ARG A 280 31.84 -14.57 21.56
CA ARG A 280 31.22 -15.13 22.77
C ARG A 280 31.82 -14.46 24.00
N SER A 281 30.94 -13.93 24.85
CA SER A 281 31.05 -13.86 26.32
C SER A 281 32.44 -13.78 26.95
N LEU A 282 32.74 -12.65 27.60
CA LEU A 282 33.55 -12.64 28.81
C LEU A 282 32.61 -12.34 29.99
N ALA A 283 32.15 -13.42 30.62
CA ALA A 283 31.77 -13.42 32.01
C ALA A 283 32.91 -14.11 32.77
N VAL A 284 33.66 -13.32 33.54
CA VAL A 284 34.27 -13.67 34.82
C VAL A 284 34.09 -12.44 35.70
#